data_AF-A0A061I3M3-F1
#
_entry.id   AF-A0A061I3M3-F1
#
_cell.length_a   1.000
_cell.length_b   1.000
_cell.length_c   1.000
_cell.angle_alpha   90.00
_cell.angle_beta   90.00
_cell.angle_gamma   90.00
#
_symmetry.space_group_name_H-M   'P 1'
#
loop_
_entity.id
_entity.type
_entity.pdbx_description
1 polymer ?
#
loop_
_entity_poly.entity_id
_entity_poly.type
_entity_poly.pdbx_seq_one_letter_code
_entity_poly.pdbx_strand_id
1 'polypeptide(L)'
;MVMEYWTGWFDTWGREHNVKSAEEIRYTVSRFIKYGISFNMYMFHGGTNFGFINGAFHYDKHSSVVTSYDYDAVLTEAGDYTEKYFKLRKLFASASVGFLPRLPQLIPKTVYPTVGLAFYLPLFDILPYLNKPVMLYTPVTMENLPINNGSGQPFGFVLYETSICAGGDLYASVSDSAQVFLNDTTIGNLDEYTYDLTIPTIQVHDPTVQDCQLLRILVENQGRINYSWKIQNEWKGLNGDISINGTLLKNFTIYSLDMKMSFFERLRSATWRLAPENYLGPAFYLGTLKADSSPKDTFLDLSARRGHQISLQMVVSHHMDVGN
;
A
#
# COMPACT_ATOMS: atom_id res chain seq x y z
N MET A 1 15.83 2.75 -32.82
CA MET A 1 16.17 2.52 -31.40
C MET A 1 14.91 2.02 -30.69
N VAL A 2 15.02 1.03 -29.81
CA VAL A 2 13.92 0.54 -28.95
C VAL A 2 14.13 1.10 -27.55
N MET A 3 13.40 2.15 -27.19
CA MET A 3 13.62 2.86 -25.91
C MET A 3 13.22 2.03 -24.69
N GLU A 4 12.22 1.16 -24.84
CA GLU A 4 11.80 0.24 -23.80
C GLU A 4 11.62 -1.14 -24.41
N TYR A 5 12.61 -2.02 -24.19
CA TYR A 5 12.46 -3.43 -24.47
C TYR A 5 12.05 -4.15 -23.19
N TRP A 6 10.78 -4.53 -23.11
CA TRP A 6 10.17 -5.11 -21.91
C TRP A 6 10.68 -6.54 -21.62
N THR A 7 11.63 -6.65 -20.69
CA THR A 7 12.32 -7.90 -20.31
C THR A 7 11.44 -8.88 -19.52
N GLY A 8 10.37 -8.36 -18.93
CA GLY A 8 9.31 -9.08 -18.25
C GLY A 8 8.05 -8.20 -18.19
N TRP A 9 7.34 -8.19 -17.07
CA TRP A 9 6.18 -7.33 -16.83
C TRP A 9 5.95 -7.12 -15.32
N PHE A 10 5.22 -6.08 -14.94
CA PHE A 10 4.87 -5.83 -13.53
C PHE A 10 3.64 -6.64 -13.13
N ASP A 11 3.48 -6.86 -11.82
CA ASP A 11 2.34 -7.58 -11.27
C ASP A 11 1.35 -6.65 -10.57
N THR A 12 0.12 -7.14 -10.45
CA THR A 12 -0.94 -6.48 -9.67
C THR A 12 -1.58 -7.45 -8.71
N TRP A 13 -2.10 -6.91 -7.60
CA TRP A 13 -2.70 -7.73 -6.55
C TRP A 13 -3.83 -8.63 -7.09
N GLY A 14 -3.84 -9.88 -6.64
CA GLY A 14 -4.82 -10.88 -7.03
C GLY A 14 -4.59 -11.53 -8.41
N ARG A 15 -3.46 -11.26 -9.08
CA ARG A 15 -3.04 -11.92 -10.32
C ARG A 15 -1.82 -12.81 -10.11
N GLU A 16 -1.57 -13.71 -11.06
CA GLU A 16 -0.36 -14.51 -11.11
C GLU A 16 0.86 -13.66 -11.47
N HIS A 17 2.04 -14.08 -11.02
CA HIS A 17 3.31 -13.43 -11.32
C HIS A 17 3.65 -13.55 -12.82
N ASN A 18 3.98 -12.43 -13.45
CA ASN A 18 4.31 -12.39 -14.87
C ASN A 18 5.74 -12.87 -15.10
N VAL A 19 5.91 -13.82 -16.01
CA VAL A 19 7.23 -14.37 -16.39
C VAL A 19 7.40 -14.36 -17.90
N LYS A 20 8.60 -14.01 -18.38
CA LYS A 20 9.04 -14.09 -19.77
C LYS A 20 10.27 -14.98 -19.91
N SER A 21 10.29 -15.76 -20.99
CA SER A 21 11.38 -16.70 -21.26
C SER A 21 12.73 -16.02 -21.44
N ALA A 22 13.75 -16.52 -20.73
CA ALA A 22 15.11 -16.03 -20.89
C ALA A 22 15.68 -16.28 -22.31
N GLU A 23 15.21 -17.32 -22.98
CA GLU A 23 15.62 -17.61 -24.37
C GLU A 23 14.97 -16.65 -25.36
N GLU A 24 13.70 -16.28 -25.17
CA GLU A 24 13.02 -15.28 -26.00
C GLU A 24 13.71 -13.92 -25.87
N ILE A 25 14.02 -13.51 -24.64
CA ILE A 25 14.78 -12.27 -24.38
C ILE A 25 16.14 -12.29 -25.08
N ARG A 26 16.91 -13.38 -24.94
CA ARG A 26 18.21 -13.53 -25.61
C ARG A 26 18.08 -13.52 -27.14
N TYR A 27 17.07 -14.21 -27.69
CA TYR A 27 16.84 -14.29 -29.13
C TYR A 27 16.56 -12.90 -29.71
N THR A 28 15.63 -12.15 -29.13
CA THR A 28 15.28 -10.80 -29.61
C THR A 28 16.47 -9.84 -29.52
N VAL A 29 17.21 -9.83 -28.41
CA VAL A 29 18.42 -9.00 -28.27
C VAL A 29 19.48 -9.37 -29.30
N SER A 30 19.64 -10.66 -29.64
CA SER A 30 20.58 -11.07 -30.69
C SER A 30 20.21 -10.53 -32.07
N ARG A 31 18.91 -10.37 -32.35
CA ARG A 31 18.41 -9.72 -33.57
C ARG A 31 18.71 -8.23 -33.56
N PHE A 32 18.50 -7.55 -32.43
CA PHE A 32 18.86 -6.14 -32.30
C PHE A 32 20.34 -5.89 -32.60
N ILE A 33 21.24 -6.68 -32.01
CA ILE A 33 22.68 -6.61 -32.29
C ILE A 33 22.96 -6.88 -33.78
N LYS A 34 22.40 -7.95 -34.36
CA LYS A 34 22.61 -8.32 -35.77
C LYS A 34 22.24 -7.20 -36.75
N TYR A 35 21.19 -6.44 -36.45
CA TYR A 35 20.69 -5.37 -37.31
C TYR A 35 21.17 -3.96 -36.88
N GLY A 36 22.10 -3.85 -35.93
CA GLY A 36 22.59 -2.55 -35.45
C GLY A 36 21.52 -1.70 -34.78
N ILE A 37 20.50 -2.32 -34.18
CA ILE A 37 19.41 -1.63 -33.48
C ILE A 37 19.85 -1.36 -32.04
N SER A 38 19.96 -0.09 -31.66
CA SER A 38 20.13 0.31 -30.26
C SER A 38 18.85 0.03 -29.45
N PHE A 39 18.99 -0.40 -28.21
CA PHE A 39 17.87 -0.69 -27.32
C PHE A 39 18.20 -0.37 -25.86
N ASN A 40 17.17 -0.23 -25.03
CA ASN A 40 17.27 -0.11 -23.58
C ASN A 40 16.35 -1.14 -22.90
N MET A 41 16.86 -1.86 -21.90
CA MET A 41 16.16 -2.97 -21.25
C MET A 41 15.28 -2.44 -20.12
N TYR A 42 13.96 -2.55 -20.28
CA TYR A 42 12.99 -2.16 -19.27
C TYR A 42 12.37 -3.42 -18.66
N MET A 43 12.65 -3.81 -17.42
CA MET A 43 13.70 -3.32 -16.54
C MET A 43 14.93 -4.22 -16.64
N PHE A 44 16.13 -3.63 -16.57
CA PHE A 44 17.33 -4.40 -16.30
C PHE A 44 17.34 -4.85 -14.83
N HIS A 45 16.99 -3.95 -13.92
CA HIS A 45 16.72 -4.21 -12.51
C HIS A 45 15.49 -3.37 -12.15
N GLY A 46 14.41 -4.00 -11.70
CA GLY A 46 13.19 -3.28 -11.35
C GLY A 46 13.15 -2.81 -9.89
N GLY A 47 13.42 -3.68 -8.92
CA GLY A 47 13.55 -3.32 -7.50
C GLY A 47 12.22 -3.36 -6.76
N THR A 48 11.93 -2.35 -5.93
CA THR A 48 10.80 -2.35 -4.99
C THR A 48 10.08 -1.00 -4.97
N ASN A 49 8.74 -1.05 -5.00
CA ASN A 49 7.87 0.10 -4.72
C ASN A 49 7.69 0.27 -3.19
N PHE A 50 8.64 0.90 -2.51
CA PHE A 50 8.58 1.07 -1.06
C PHE A 50 7.42 1.97 -0.58
N GLY A 51 6.86 1.65 0.58
CA GLY A 51 5.77 2.42 1.18
C GLY A 51 4.54 2.45 0.27
N PHE A 52 4.12 3.64 -0.12
CA PHE A 52 2.89 3.90 -0.90
C PHE A 52 3.17 4.46 -2.30
N ILE A 53 4.37 4.23 -2.83
CA ILE A 53 4.75 4.78 -4.15
C ILE A 53 4.30 3.90 -5.32
N ASN A 54 3.60 2.78 -5.05
CA ASN A 54 3.10 1.93 -6.12
C ASN A 54 2.11 2.71 -6.99
N GLY A 55 2.14 2.42 -8.30
CA GLY A 55 1.10 2.87 -9.21
C GLY A 55 -0.11 1.95 -9.18
N ALA A 56 -1.09 2.31 -9.99
CA ALA A 56 -2.20 1.46 -10.37
C ALA A 56 -2.46 1.58 -11.88
N PHE A 57 -3.19 0.62 -12.43
CA PHE A 57 -3.74 0.73 -13.77
C PHE A 57 -5.24 0.47 -13.74
N HIS A 58 -5.96 1.02 -14.72
CA HIS A 58 -7.38 0.80 -14.87
C HIS A 58 -7.67 0.24 -16.26
N TYR A 59 -8.17 -1.00 -16.30
CA TYR A 59 -8.75 -1.59 -17.50
C TYR A 59 -10.27 -1.69 -17.30
N ASP A 60 -10.75 -2.77 -16.67
CA ASP A 60 -12.15 -2.90 -16.23
C ASP A 60 -12.36 -2.41 -14.80
N LYS A 61 -11.34 -2.58 -13.96
CA LYS A 61 -11.32 -2.15 -12.57
C LYS A 61 -9.99 -1.57 -12.14
N HIS A 62 -9.99 -0.80 -11.05
CA HIS A 62 -8.76 -0.39 -10.37
C HIS A 62 -7.91 -1.60 -10.00
N SER A 63 -6.64 -1.59 -10.42
CA SER A 63 -5.71 -2.68 -10.21
C SER A 63 -4.36 -2.12 -9.77
N SER A 64 -4.12 -2.18 -8.46
CA SER A 64 -2.90 -1.69 -7.83
C SER A 64 -1.70 -2.59 -8.15
N VAL A 65 -0.60 -1.96 -8.55
CA VAL A 65 0.70 -2.63 -8.74
C VAL A 65 1.20 -3.12 -7.38
N VAL A 66 1.74 -4.34 -7.35
CA VAL A 66 2.27 -4.91 -6.10
C VAL A 66 3.53 -4.16 -5.63
N THR A 67 3.90 -4.39 -4.37
CA THR A 67 5.10 -3.79 -3.76
C THR A 67 6.37 -4.23 -4.48
N SER A 68 6.50 -5.51 -4.81
CA SER A 68 7.63 -6.01 -5.60
C SER A 68 7.58 -5.41 -7.01
N TYR A 69 8.70 -4.83 -7.44
CA TYR A 69 8.90 -4.44 -8.83
C TYR A 69 10.00 -5.32 -9.44
N ASP A 70 10.09 -6.59 -9.04
CA ASP A 70 11.00 -7.58 -9.63
C ASP A 70 10.91 -7.60 -11.16
N TYR A 71 9.69 -7.47 -11.67
CA TYR A 71 9.35 -7.36 -13.09
C TYR A 71 9.70 -8.61 -13.92
N ASP A 72 10.17 -9.70 -13.29
CA ASP A 72 10.94 -10.75 -13.94
C ASP A 72 12.06 -10.14 -14.80
N ALA A 73 12.77 -9.17 -14.23
CA ALA A 73 13.82 -8.40 -14.88
C ALA A 73 15.10 -9.24 -15.10
N VAL A 74 16.14 -8.59 -15.61
CA VAL A 74 17.45 -9.23 -15.80
C VAL A 74 18.12 -9.52 -14.45
N LEU A 75 17.92 -8.66 -13.45
CA LEU A 75 18.26 -8.89 -12.04
C LEU A 75 16.97 -9.01 -11.22
N THR A 76 16.98 -9.82 -10.16
CA THR A 76 15.84 -9.92 -9.25
C THR A 76 15.59 -8.61 -8.49
N GLU A 77 14.46 -8.51 -7.78
CA GLU A 77 14.17 -7.41 -6.84
C GLU A 77 15.34 -7.12 -5.88
N ALA A 78 16.04 -8.15 -5.40
CA ALA A 78 17.17 -8.02 -4.48
C ALA A 78 18.54 -8.04 -5.18
N GLY A 79 18.57 -7.81 -6.50
CA GLY A 79 19.79 -7.64 -7.28
C GLY A 79 20.53 -8.94 -7.65
N ASP A 80 19.89 -10.10 -7.48
CA ASP A 80 20.52 -11.38 -7.79
C ASP A 80 20.56 -11.64 -9.30
N TYR A 81 21.59 -12.36 -9.77
CA TYR A 81 21.74 -12.71 -11.19
C TYR A 81 20.77 -13.81 -11.59
N THR A 82 19.99 -13.56 -12.65
CA THR A 82 19.03 -14.52 -13.20
C THR A 82 19.61 -15.32 -14.38
N GLU A 83 18.85 -16.31 -14.87
CA GLU A 83 19.16 -16.96 -16.15
C GLU A 83 19.24 -15.96 -17.32
N LYS A 84 18.35 -14.94 -17.33
CA LYS A 84 18.37 -13.85 -18.33
C LYS A 84 19.71 -13.14 -18.30
N TYR A 85 20.21 -12.79 -17.11
CA TYR A 85 21.50 -12.12 -16.96
C TYR A 85 22.62 -12.92 -17.61
N PHE A 86 22.75 -14.21 -17.30
CA PHE A 86 23.84 -15.02 -17.82
C PHE A 86 23.74 -15.25 -19.33
N LYS A 87 22.55 -15.48 -19.88
CA LYS A 87 22.33 -15.60 -21.34
C LYS A 87 22.69 -14.32 -22.08
N LEU A 88 22.24 -13.17 -21.59
CA LEU A 88 22.51 -11.87 -22.18
C LEU A 88 24.00 -11.52 -22.07
N ARG A 89 24.61 -11.76 -20.92
CA ARG A 89 26.05 -11.56 -20.71
C ARG A 89 26.89 -12.40 -21.68
N LYS A 90 26.53 -13.66 -21.91
CA LYS A 90 27.21 -14.52 -22.89
C LYS A 90 27.04 -13.99 -24.32
N LEU A 91 25.83 -13.54 -24.68
CA LEU A 91 25.56 -12.93 -25.98
C LEU A 91 26.41 -11.67 -26.20
N PHE A 92 26.46 -10.77 -25.21
CA PHE A 92 27.26 -9.55 -25.31
C PHE A 92 28.75 -9.85 -25.40
N ALA A 93 29.26 -10.81 -24.63
CA ALA A 93 30.66 -11.24 -24.73
C ALA A 93 31.03 -11.72 -26.15
N SER A 94 30.09 -12.37 -26.86
CA SER A 94 30.31 -12.81 -28.25
C SER A 94 30.22 -11.68 -29.28
N ALA A 95 29.58 -10.56 -28.93
CA ALA A 95 29.38 -9.42 -29.82
C ALA A 95 30.32 -8.24 -29.53
N SER A 96 30.97 -8.21 -28.35
CA SER A 96 31.89 -7.15 -27.93
C SER A 96 33.34 -7.45 -28.32
N VAL A 97 34.09 -6.41 -28.67
CA VAL A 97 35.54 -6.51 -29.01
C VAL A 97 36.43 -6.69 -27.76
N GLY A 98 35.89 -6.51 -26.55
CA GLY A 98 36.64 -6.58 -25.28
C GLY A 98 36.06 -7.55 -24.26
N PHE A 99 36.79 -7.75 -23.15
CA PHE A 99 36.35 -8.59 -22.04
C PHE A 99 35.29 -7.88 -21.20
N LEU A 100 34.27 -8.63 -20.78
CA LEU A 100 33.29 -8.12 -19.83
C LEU A 100 33.89 -8.08 -18.40
N PRO A 101 33.58 -7.04 -17.60
CA PRO A 101 34.11 -6.89 -16.25
C PRO A 101 33.70 -8.05 -15.34
N ARG A 102 34.52 -8.43 -14.36
CA ARG A 102 34.17 -9.47 -13.38
C ARG A 102 32.85 -9.13 -12.68
N LEU A 103 32.07 -10.18 -12.36
CA LEU A 103 30.82 -10.03 -11.60
C LEU A 103 31.11 -9.52 -10.18
N PRO A 104 30.44 -8.44 -9.74
CA PRO A 104 30.34 -8.11 -8.33
C PRO A 104 29.83 -9.30 -7.50
N GLN A 105 30.32 -9.41 -6.27
CA GLN A 105 29.82 -10.38 -5.31
C GLN A 105 28.39 -10.02 -4.90
N LEU A 106 27.51 -11.02 -4.83
CA LEU A 106 26.14 -10.82 -4.38
C LEU A 106 26.09 -10.46 -2.89
N ILE A 107 25.13 -9.62 -2.55
CA ILE A 107 24.85 -9.24 -1.16
C ILE A 107 24.30 -10.49 -0.45
N PRO A 108 24.92 -10.93 0.66
CA PRO A 108 24.48 -12.12 1.36
C PRO A 108 23.10 -11.90 1.97
N LYS A 109 22.26 -12.94 1.91
CA LYS A 109 20.94 -12.95 2.53
C LYS A 109 20.92 -13.88 3.73
N THR A 110 20.03 -13.63 4.69
CA THR A 110 19.90 -14.47 5.88
C THR A 110 18.45 -14.65 6.30
N VAL A 111 18.21 -15.68 7.11
CA VAL A 111 16.93 -15.93 7.77
C VAL A 111 17.11 -15.55 9.23
N TYR A 112 16.40 -14.52 9.65
CA TYR A 112 16.36 -14.13 11.05
C TYR A 112 15.35 -14.97 11.85
N PRO A 113 15.50 -15.08 13.18
CA PRO A 113 14.49 -15.70 14.03
C PRO A 113 13.11 -15.04 13.89
N THR A 114 12.05 -15.84 14.08
CA THR A 114 10.67 -15.34 14.08
C THR A 114 10.49 -14.21 15.09
N VAL A 115 9.92 -13.09 14.63
CA VAL A 115 9.62 -11.94 15.48
C VAL A 115 8.23 -12.11 16.10
N GLY A 116 8.17 -12.21 17.42
CA GLY A 116 6.91 -12.15 18.16
C GLY A 116 6.34 -10.73 18.18
N LEU A 117 5.09 -10.56 17.74
CA LEU A 117 4.38 -9.29 17.82
C LEU A 117 3.67 -9.19 19.18
N ALA A 118 4.45 -8.89 20.21
CA ALA A 118 4.00 -8.93 21.60
C ALA A 118 3.04 -7.79 21.97
N PHE A 119 3.15 -6.66 21.29
CA PHE A 119 2.35 -5.48 21.56
C PHE A 119 1.51 -5.09 20.36
N TYR A 120 0.34 -4.53 20.63
CA TYR A 120 -0.53 -3.96 19.61
C TYR A 120 -1.17 -2.65 20.09
N LEU A 121 -1.64 -1.88 19.11
CA LEU A 121 -2.31 -0.61 19.30
C LEU A 121 -3.46 -0.51 18.30
N PRO A 122 -4.72 -0.65 18.75
CA PRO A 122 -5.90 -0.47 17.91
C PRO A 122 -5.89 0.86 17.17
N LEU A 123 -6.42 0.89 15.94
CA LEU A 123 -6.46 2.11 15.14
C LEU A 123 -7.23 3.25 15.84
N PHE A 124 -8.33 2.97 16.52
CA PHE A 124 -9.10 4.06 17.14
C PHE A 124 -8.41 4.60 18.41
N ASP A 125 -7.54 3.81 19.04
CA ASP A 125 -6.74 4.24 20.18
C ASP A 125 -5.59 5.19 19.77
N ILE A 126 -5.23 5.27 18.48
CA ILE A 126 -4.19 6.20 18.03
C ILE A 126 -4.67 7.64 17.86
N LEU A 127 -5.97 7.87 17.74
CA LEU A 127 -6.54 9.19 17.40
C LEU A 127 -6.06 10.34 18.32
N PRO A 128 -5.94 10.16 19.65
CA PRO A 128 -5.43 11.20 20.55
C PRO A 128 -3.96 11.60 20.29
N TYR A 129 -3.18 10.74 19.63
CA TYR A 129 -1.76 10.94 19.35
C TYR A 129 -1.51 11.54 17.95
N LEU A 130 -2.57 11.75 17.17
CA LEU A 130 -2.48 12.32 15.83
C LEU A 130 -2.40 13.84 15.85
N ASN A 131 -2.06 14.40 14.69
CA ASN A 131 -2.29 15.82 14.45
C ASN A 131 -3.79 16.12 14.61
N LYS A 132 -4.11 17.37 14.95
CA LYS A 132 -5.50 17.81 15.08
C LYS A 132 -6.31 17.41 13.83
N PRO A 133 -7.49 16.79 14.01
CA PRO A 133 -8.34 16.46 12.88
C PRO A 133 -8.85 17.72 12.19
N VAL A 134 -9.24 17.57 10.93
CA VAL A 134 -9.91 18.62 10.17
C VAL A 134 -11.42 18.43 10.33
N MET A 135 -12.12 19.47 10.74
CA MET A 135 -13.58 19.47 10.86
C MET A 135 -14.19 20.17 9.65
N LEU A 136 -15.03 19.49 8.88
CA LEU A 136 -15.70 20.05 7.70
C LEU A 136 -17.18 19.70 7.67
N TYR A 137 -18.00 20.56 7.06
CA TYR A 137 -19.44 20.29 6.92
C TYR A 137 -19.71 19.11 5.96
N THR A 138 -18.93 19.00 4.90
CA THR A 138 -18.95 17.89 3.93
C THR A 138 -17.56 17.24 3.88
N PRO A 139 -17.48 15.94 3.56
CA PRO A 139 -16.19 15.28 3.40
C PRO A 139 -15.46 15.85 2.17
N VAL A 140 -14.13 15.77 2.18
CA VAL A 140 -13.29 16.12 1.03
C VAL A 140 -12.31 15.00 0.77
N THR A 141 -11.84 14.91 -0.47
CA THR A 141 -10.78 13.98 -0.86
C THR A 141 -9.47 14.29 -0.11
N MET A 142 -8.59 13.30 -0.04
CA MET A 142 -7.29 13.37 0.63
C MET A 142 -6.48 14.59 0.17
N GLU A 143 -6.46 14.88 -1.13
CA GLU A 143 -5.72 16.00 -1.73
C GLU A 143 -6.31 17.37 -1.38
N ASN A 144 -7.62 17.42 -1.08
CA ASN A 144 -8.33 18.66 -0.76
C ASN A 144 -8.37 18.95 0.75
N LEU A 145 -7.75 18.09 1.57
CA LEU A 145 -7.60 18.39 2.99
C LEU A 145 -6.75 19.66 3.18
N PRO A 146 -7.19 20.62 4.04
CA PRO A 146 -6.46 21.85 4.31
C PRO A 146 -5.28 21.61 5.27
N ILE A 147 -4.40 20.69 4.90
CA ILE A 147 -3.19 20.29 5.63
C ILE A 147 -1.97 20.42 4.72
N ASN A 148 -0.77 20.22 5.28
CA ASN A 148 0.49 20.24 4.52
C ASN A 148 0.63 21.51 3.65
N ASN A 149 0.32 22.68 4.22
CA ASN A 149 0.35 23.97 3.51
C ASN A 149 -0.51 24.01 2.23
N GLY A 150 -1.65 23.32 2.24
CA GLY A 150 -2.61 23.31 1.14
C GLY A 150 -2.35 22.24 0.07
N SER A 151 -1.34 21.38 0.23
CA SER A 151 -1.10 20.26 -0.69
C SER A 151 -1.91 18.99 -0.38
N GLY A 152 -2.69 19.00 0.71
CA GLY A 152 -3.44 17.85 1.17
C GLY A 152 -2.58 16.66 1.59
N GLN A 153 -3.21 15.49 1.67
CA GLN A 153 -2.60 14.21 2.00
C GLN A 153 -2.26 13.43 0.71
N PRO A 154 -0.99 13.13 0.43
CA PRO A 154 -0.63 12.45 -0.81
C PRO A 154 -0.81 10.93 -0.76
N PHE A 155 -0.58 10.28 0.38
CA PHE A 155 -0.52 8.82 0.51
C PHE A 155 -1.09 8.35 1.86
N GLY A 156 -1.22 7.04 2.04
CA GLY A 156 -1.63 6.44 3.30
C GLY A 156 -3.14 6.20 3.36
N PHE A 157 -3.67 6.35 4.58
CA PHE A 157 -5.08 6.16 4.88
C PHE A 157 -5.70 7.47 5.34
N VAL A 158 -7.02 7.61 5.21
CA VAL A 158 -7.76 8.74 5.77
C VAL A 158 -8.99 8.19 6.49
N LEU A 159 -9.22 8.67 7.71
CA LEU A 159 -10.39 8.28 8.49
C LEU A 159 -11.38 9.43 8.49
N TYR A 160 -12.60 9.15 8.03
CA TYR A 160 -13.73 10.06 8.10
C TYR A 160 -14.68 9.60 9.19
N GLU A 161 -15.07 10.51 10.09
CA GLU A 161 -15.94 10.23 11.21
C GLU A 161 -17.10 11.23 11.24
N THR A 162 -18.33 10.74 11.41
CA THR A 162 -19.52 11.57 11.64
C THR A 162 -20.47 10.84 12.60
N SER A 163 -21.39 11.59 13.21
CA SER A 163 -22.39 11.00 14.11
C SER A 163 -23.68 10.70 13.37
N ILE A 164 -24.21 9.50 13.56
CA ILE A 164 -25.50 9.07 13.02
C ILE A 164 -26.41 8.61 14.14
N CYS A 165 -27.70 8.93 14.04
CA CYS A 165 -28.70 8.60 15.08
C CYS A 165 -29.78 7.66 14.55
N ALA A 166 -29.63 7.18 13.32
CA ALA A 166 -30.46 6.16 12.71
C ALA A 166 -29.60 5.31 11.76
N GLY A 167 -29.89 4.02 11.69
CA GLY A 167 -29.33 3.12 10.67
C GLY A 167 -30.08 3.25 9.34
N GLY A 168 -29.69 2.45 8.36
CA GLY A 168 -30.26 2.46 7.02
C GLY A 168 -29.22 2.13 5.94
N ASP A 169 -29.59 2.39 4.70
CA ASP A 169 -28.73 2.12 3.55
C ASP A 169 -27.74 3.28 3.39
N LEU A 170 -26.48 3.04 3.79
CA LEU A 170 -25.36 3.95 3.56
C LEU A 170 -25.00 3.91 2.09
N TYR A 171 -24.82 5.09 1.50
CA TYR A 171 -24.18 5.29 0.21
C TYR A 171 -22.92 6.16 0.40
N ALA A 172 -21.79 5.70 -0.12
CA ALA A 172 -20.56 6.49 -0.20
C ALA A 172 -19.72 6.08 -1.42
N SER A 173 -19.29 7.06 -2.20
CA SER A 173 -18.32 6.84 -3.29
C SER A 173 -16.89 6.92 -2.74
N VAL A 174 -16.18 5.80 -2.85
CA VAL A 174 -14.87 5.57 -2.25
C VAL A 174 -13.81 5.43 -3.34
N SER A 175 -12.64 6.01 -3.12
CA SER A 175 -11.44 5.76 -3.92
C SER A 175 -10.25 5.48 -2.99
N ASP A 176 -9.76 4.24 -2.83
CA ASP A 176 -10.05 3.04 -3.65
C ASP A 176 -10.84 1.96 -2.90
N SER A 177 -10.56 1.78 -1.61
CA SER A 177 -11.22 0.81 -0.74
C SER A 177 -11.43 1.40 0.65
N ALA A 178 -12.52 1.05 1.32
CA ALA A 178 -12.81 1.50 2.67
C ALA A 178 -13.40 0.41 3.56
N GLN A 179 -13.06 0.49 4.84
CA GLN A 179 -13.75 -0.23 5.90
C GLN A 179 -14.69 0.71 6.63
N VAL A 180 -15.92 0.24 6.86
CA VAL A 180 -16.97 0.98 7.55
C VAL A 180 -17.18 0.39 8.93
N PHE A 181 -17.19 1.26 9.94
CA PHE A 181 -17.38 0.90 11.33
C PHE A 181 -18.49 1.73 11.95
N LEU A 182 -19.20 1.13 12.90
CA LEU A 182 -20.09 1.82 13.81
C LEU A 182 -19.47 1.75 15.20
N ASN A 183 -19.08 2.92 15.73
CA ASN A 183 -18.08 3.07 16.78
C ASN A 183 -16.80 2.30 16.40
N ASP A 184 -16.52 1.22 17.11
CA ASP A 184 -15.33 0.38 16.91
C ASP A 184 -15.66 -0.95 16.21
N THR A 185 -16.94 -1.19 15.90
CA THR A 185 -17.43 -2.46 15.34
C THR A 185 -17.48 -2.40 13.83
N THR A 186 -16.81 -3.33 13.16
CA THR A 186 -16.83 -3.45 11.69
C THR A 186 -18.24 -3.79 11.19
N ILE A 187 -18.72 -3.02 10.22
CA ILE A 187 -20.00 -3.25 9.53
C ILE A 187 -19.77 -3.93 8.18
N GLY A 188 -18.75 -3.49 7.44
CA GLY A 188 -18.45 -4.03 6.12
C GLY A 188 -17.44 -3.17 5.36
N ASN A 189 -17.28 -3.49 4.09
CA ASN A 189 -16.30 -2.84 3.21
C ASN A 189 -17.00 -2.21 2.01
N LEU A 190 -16.44 -1.10 1.54
CA LEU A 190 -16.81 -0.40 0.32
C LEU A 190 -15.60 -0.36 -0.60
N ASP A 191 -15.83 -0.31 -1.90
CA ASP A 191 -14.80 -0.09 -2.92
C ASP A 191 -15.39 0.69 -4.10
N GLU A 192 -14.61 0.92 -5.15
CA GLU A 192 -15.09 1.63 -6.34
C GLU A 192 -16.33 1.00 -7.03
N TYR A 193 -16.64 -0.28 -6.76
CA TYR A 193 -17.75 -1.02 -7.35
C TYR A 193 -18.85 -1.35 -6.33
N THR A 194 -18.56 -1.20 -5.04
CA THR A 194 -19.45 -1.47 -3.91
C THR A 194 -19.58 -0.18 -3.10
N TYR A 195 -20.61 0.61 -3.43
CA TYR A 195 -20.84 1.95 -2.88
C TYR A 195 -21.95 2.00 -1.83
N ASP A 196 -22.61 0.88 -1.57
CA ASP A 196 -23.72 0.77 -0.63
C ASP A 196 -23.48 -0.30 0.44
N LEU A 197 -23.94 -0.01 1.66
CA LEU A 197 -23.84 -0.90 2.81
C LEU A 197 -25.01 -0.66 3.78
N THR A 198 -25.63 -1.73 4.27
CA THR A 198 -26.68 -1.59 5.29
C THR A 198 -26.08 -1.37 6.67
N ILE A 199 -26.36 -0.22 7.27
CA ILE A 199 -26.03 0.09 8.66
C ILE A 199 -27.14 -0.45 9.58
N PRO A 200 -26.81 -1.25 10.61
CA PRO A 200 -27.78 -1.76 11.56
C PRO A 200 -28.62 -0.66 12.22
N THR A 201 -29.89 -0.95 12.49
CA THR A 201 -30.76 -0.03 13.22
C THR A 201 -30.18 0.26 14.60
N ILE A 202 -29.98 1.54 14.89
CA ILE A 202 -29.55 2.00 16.20
C ILE A 202 -30.74 1.85 17.15
N GLN A 203 -30.58 0.97 18.14
CA GLN A 203 -31.60 0.77 19.17
C GLN A 203 -31.69 2.04 20.02
N VAL A 204 -32.87 2.64 20.06
CA VAL A 204 -33.15 3.76 20.94
C VAL A 204 -33.57 3.17 22.28
N HIS A 205 -32.70 3.26 23.29
CA HIS A 205 -33.00 2.72 24.61
C HIS A 205 -33.95 3.63 25.41
N ASP A 206 -33.92 4.93 25.14
CA ASP A 206 -34.80 5.93 25.73
C ASP A 206 -35.32 6.88 24.64
N PRO A 207 -36.64 6.97 24.37
CA PRO A 207 -37.19 7.86 23.34
C PRO A 207 -37.00 9.36 23.65
N THR A 208 -36.53 9.72 24.83
CA THR A 208 -36.15 11.10 25.20
C THR A 208 -34.66 11.41 24.98
N VAL A 209 -33.84 10.40 24.71
CA VAL A 209 -32.40 10.53 24.44
C VAL A 209 -32.13 10.12 22.99
N GLN A 210 -31.52 11.01 22.22
CA GLN A 210 -31.09 10.65 20.88
C GLN A 210 -29.79 9.83 20.97
N ASP A 211 -29.93 8.51 20.97
CA ASP A 211 -28.79 7.58 20.94
C ASP A 211 -28.11 7.65 19.56
N CYS A 212 -27.06 8.46 19.46
CA CYS A 212 -26.23 8.55 18.27
C CYS A 212 -24.95 7.74 18.43
N GLN A 213 -24.47 7.15 17.33
CA GLN A 213 -23.23 6.40 17.26
C GLN A 213 -22.28 7.05 16.26
N LEU A 214 -20.98 6.74 16.36
CA LEU A 214 -19.98 7.22 15.40
C LEU A 214 -19.97 6.33 14.17
N LEU A 215 -20.33 6.86 13.01
CA LEU A 215 -20.00 6.24 11.74
C LEU A 215 -18.56 6.59 11.38
N ARG A 216 -17.73 5.57 11.16
CA ARG A 216 -16.33 5.73 10.76
C ARG A 216 -16.07 5.03 9.44
N ILE A 217 -15.42 5.73 8.52
CA ILE A 217 -15.06 5.21 7.20
C ILE A 217 -13.55 5.39 7.04
N LEU A 218 -12.81 4.29 7.13
CA LEU A 218 -11.36 4.27 6.93
C LEU A 218 -11.07 3.96 5.47
N VAL A 219 -10.60 4.95 4.72
CA VAL A 219 -10.26 4.80 3.30
C VAL A 219 -8.77 4.56 3.13
N GLU A 220 -8.42 3.60 2.29
CA GLU A 220 -7.08 3.30 1.82
C GLU A 220 -6.86 3.85 0.40
N ASN A 221 -5.78 4.60 0.21
CA ASN A 221 -5.25 4.91 -1.13
C ASN A 221 -4.37 3.73 -1.59
N GLN A 222 -4.84 2.96 -2.56
CA GLN A 222 -4.16 1.76 -3.05
C GLN A 222 -3.21 2.04 -4.23
N GLY A 223 -2.90 3.32 -4.47
CA GLY A 223 -2.04 3.79 -5.55
C GLY A 223 -2.84 4.56 -6.60
N ARG A 224 -2.28 5.67 -7.09
CA ARG A 224 -2.93 6.41 -8.19
C ARG A 224 -2.65 5.75 -9.52
N ILE A 225 -3.64 5.81 -10.43
CA ILE A 225 -3.45 5.37 -11.81
C ILE A 225 -2.27 6.13 -12.42
N ASN A 226 -1.33 5.39 -13.01
CA ASN A 226 -0.13 5.94 -13.65
C ASN A 226 -0.09 5.75 -15.18
N TYR A 227 -1.12 5.11 -15.74
CA TYR A 227 -1.29 4.89 -17.16
C TYR A 227 -2.78 4.89 -17.53
N SER A 228 -3.13 5.49 -18.68
CA SER A 228 -4.48 5.74 -19.24
C SER A 228 -5.01 7.17 -19.08
N TRP A 229 -6.16 7.44 -19.72
CA TRP A 229 -6.85 8.73 -19.66
C TRP A 229 -7.42 9.05 -18.26
N LYS A 230 -7.56 8.05 -17.37
CA LYS A 230 -8.11 8.24 -16.03
C LYS A 230 -7.18 8.94 -15.05
N ILE A 231 -5.88 9.09 -15.36
CA ILE A 231 -4.89 9.77 -14.50
C ILE A 231 -5.36 11.16 -14.04
N GLN A 232 -6.13 11.86 -14.88
CA GLN A 232 -6.60 13.21 -14.61
C GLN A 232 -7.56 13.32 -13.41
N ASN A 233 -8.21 12.23 -13.00
CA ASN A 233 -9.28 12.23 -12.01
C ASN A 233 -8.97 11.33 -10.80
N GLU A 234 -7.68 11.10 -10.51
CA GLU A 234 -7.20 10.22 -9.43
C GLU A 234 -7.18 10.91 -8.05
N TRP A 235 -8.32 11.44 -7.64
CA TRP A 235 -8.52 11.88 -6.26
C TRP A 235 -8.85 10.69 -5.35
N LYS A 236 -8.32 10.70 -4.13
CA LYS A 236 -8.42 9.57 -3.18
C LYS A 236 -9.21 9.95 -1.94
N GLY A 237 -9.74 8.96 -1.21
CA GLY A 237 -10.61 9.18 -0.07
C GLY A 237 -12.10 9.09 -0.46
N LEU A 238 -12.93 9.91 0.17
CA LEU A 238 -14.36 10.01 -0.14
C LEU A 238 -14.59 11.10 -1.18
N ASN A 239 -15.23 10.71 -2.28
CA ASN A 239 -15.50 11.60 -3.40
C ASN A 239 -17.01 11.83 -3.52
N GLY A 240 -17.45 13.06 -3.26
CA GLY A 240 -18.86 13.43 -3.34
C GLY A 240 -19.65 13.18 -2.07
N ASP A 241 -20.96 13.09 -2.24
CA ASP A 241 -21.93 13.07 -1.16
C ASP A 241 -22.05 11.69 -0.51
N ILE A 242 -22.12 11.68 0.82
CA ILE A 242 -22.35 10.48 1.64
C ILE A 242 -23.75 10.59 2.22
N SER A 243 -24.54 9.52 2.16
CA SER A 243 -25.92 9.57 2.64
C SER A 243 -26.35 8.29 3.32
N ILE A 244 -27.36 8.38 4.19
CA ILE A 244 -28.11 7.23 4.70
C ILE A 244 -29.57 7.41 4.29
N ASN A 245 -30.15 6.42 3.61
CA ASN A 245 -31.52 6.50 3.06
C ASN A 245 -31.74 7.77 2.21
N GLY A 246 -30.72 8.20 1.46
CA GLY A 246 -30.75 9.42 0.64
C GLY A 246 -30.62 10.75 1.43
N THR A 247 -30.51 10.71 2.76
CA THR A 247 -30.24 11.90 3.58
C THR A 247 -28.74 12.13 3.71
N LEU A 248 -28.27 13.29 3.25
CA LEU A 248 -26.85 13.65 3.29
C LEU A 248 -26.31 13.72 4.72
N LEU A 249 -25.22 12.99 4.95
CA LEU A 249 -24.41 13.09 6.17
C LEU A 249 -23.55 14.34 6.13
N LYS A 250 -23.32 14.92 7.30
CA LYS A 250 -22.67 16.23 7.48
C LYS A 250 -21.77 16.20 8.70
N ASN A 251 -21.00 17.28 8.90
CA ASN A 251 -20.15 17.49 10.08
C ASN A 251 -19.14 16.35 10.29
N PHE A 252 -18.21 16.23 9.35
CA PHE A 252 -17.15 15.24 9.37
C PHE A 252 -15.94 15.71 10.18
N THR A 253 -15.44 14.83 11.03
CA THR A 253 -14.11 14.86 11.62
C THR A 253 -13.20 13.98 10.75
N ILE A 254 -12.14 14.55 10.20
CA ILE A 254 -11.27 13.84 9.25
C ILE A 254 -9.84 13.77 9.79
N TYR A 255 -9.31 12.55 9.89
CA TYR A 255 -7.95 12.28 10.36
C TYR A 255 -7.06 11.80 9.21
N SER A 256 -5.93 12.51 9.04
CA SER A 256 -4.88 12.12 8.10
C SER A 256 -3.99 11.04 8.72
N LEU A 257 -3.89 9.89 8.09
CA LEU A 257 -2.99 8.79 8.46
C LEU A 257 -1.94 8.61 7.34
N ASP A 258 -1.03 9.57 7.24
CA ASP A 258 -0.09 9.68 6.10
C ASP A 258 1.06 8.67 6.12
N MET A 259 1.17 7.90 7.22
CA MET A 259 2.20 6.88 7.45
C MET A 259 3.63 7.39 7.22
N LYS A 260 3.89 8.70 7.42
CA LYS A 260 5.26 9.23 7.41
C LYS A 260 6.00 8.83 8.68
N MET A 261 7.33 8.94 8.69
CA MET A 261 8.11 8.65 9.89
C MET A 261 7.63 9.43 11.12
N SER A 262 7.28 10.72 10.95
CA SER A 262 6.72 11.55 12.02
C SER A 262 5.40 11.02 12.60
N PHE A 263 4.61 10.28 11.80
CA PHE A 263 3.41 9.60 12.29
C PHE A 263 3.79 8.49 13.28
N PHE A 264 4.72 7.62 12.90
CA PHE A 264 5.18 6.53 13.78
C PHE A 264 5.91 7.03 15.02
N GLU A 265 6.68 8.11 14.92
CA GLU A 265 7.34 8.72 16.09
C GLU A 265 6.33 9.16 17.16
N ARG A 266 5.17 9.71 16.78
CA ARG A 266 4.12 10.05 17.75
C ARG A 266 3.55 8.82 18.43
N LEU A 267 3.34 7.74 17.67
CA LEU A 267 2.81 6.48 18.20
C LEU A 267 3.76 5.78 19.20
N ARG A 268 5.05 6.14 19.24
CA ARG A 268 5.97 5.63 20.28
C ARG A 268 5.56 6.05 21.70
N SER A 269 4.92 7.20 21.84
CA SER A 269 4.38 7.69 23.12
C SER A 269 3.00 7.10 23.47
N ALA A 270 2.42 6.29 22.57
CA ALA A 270 1.12 5.70 22.80
C ALA A 270 1.15 4.60 23.85
N THR A 271 0.01 4.32 24.46
CA THR A 271 -0.14 3.21 25.39
C THR A 271 -0.32 1.90 24.63
N TRP A 272 0.79 1.23 24.34
CA TRP A 272 0.81 -0.10 23.73
C TRP A 272 0.28 -1.16 24.70
N ARG A 273 -0.59 -2.04 24.21
CA ARG A 273 -1.21 -3.13 24.98
C ARG A 273 -0.61 -4.47 24.55
N LEU A 274 -0.71 -5.49 25.39
CA LEU A 274 -0.36 -6.86 24.97
C LEU A 274 -1.28 -7.30 23.83
N ALA A 275 -0.68 -7.87 22.78
CA ALA A 275 -1.42 -8.35 21.62
C ALA A 275 -2.36 -9.51 22.04
N PRO A 276 -3.67 -9.43 21.75
CA PRO A 276 -4.59 -10.52 22.03
C PRO A 276 -4.37 -11.67 21.03
N GLU A 277 -4.86 -12.86 21.37
CA GLU A 277 -4.84 -14.01 20.46
C GLU A 277 -5.64 -13.72 19.17
N ASN A 278 -6.78 -13.05 19.31
CA ASN A 278 -7.65 -12.65 18.20
C ASN A 278 -8.07 -11.19 18.35
N TYR A 279 -7.86 -10.41 17.29
CA TYR A 279 -8.39 -9.05 17.16
C TYR A 279 -8.93 -8.87 15.75
N LEU A 280 -10.18 -8.44 15.65
CA LEU A 280 -10.89 -8.23 14.39
C LEU A 280 -10.99 -6.71 14.15
N GLY A 281 -9.92 -6.12 13.64
CA GLY A 281 -9.89 -4.70 13.34
C GLY A 281 -8.50 -4.22 12.89
N PRO A 282 -8.40 -3.01 12.34
CA PRO A 282 -7.12 -2.41 12.02
C PRO A 282 -6.34 -2.08 13.31
N ALA A 283 -5.10 -2.53 13.38
CA ALA A 283 -4.20 -2.25 14.49
C ALA A 283 -2.74 -2.22 14.03
N PHE A 284 -1.93 -1.48 14.77
CA PHE A 284 -0.49 -1.51 14.66
C PHE A 284 0.06 -2.60 15.58
N TYR A 285 1.04 -3.36 15.10
CA TYR A 285 1.72 -4.38 15.89
C TYR A 285 3.19 -4.01 16.03
N LEU A 286 3.73 -4.21 17.22
CA LEU A 286 5.12 -3.96 17.55
C LEU A 286 5.80 -5.27 17.95
N GLY A 287 6.93 -5.54 17.29
CA GLY A 287 7.84 -6.63 17.58
C GLY A 287 9.28 -6.17 17.39
N THR A 288 10.19 -6.79 18.11
CA THR A 288 11.62 -6.43 18.07
C THR A 288 12.41 -7.55 17.41
N LEU A 289 13.01 -7.25 16.26
CA LEU A 289 14.01 -8.11 15.64
C LEU A 289 15.39 -7.78 16.21
N LYS A 290 16.09 -8.78 16.74
CA LYS A 290 17.50 -8.64 17.13
C LYS A 290 18.38 -9.15 16.00
N ALA A 291 19.07 -8.24 15.32
CA ALA A 291 20.11 -8.56 14.36
C ALA A 291 21.50 -8.46 15.02
N ASP A 292 22.49 -9.13 14.42
CA ASP A 292 23.89 -8.95 14.80
C ASP A 292 24.43 -7.60 14.29
N SER A 293 25.71 -7.31 14.56
CA SER A 293 26.37 -6.07 14.14
C SER A 293 26.55 -5.92 12.62
N SER A 294 26.23 -6.94 11.84
CA SER A 294 26.38 -6.95 10.38
C SER A 294 25.10 -7.50 9.73
N PRO A 295 23.99 -6.73 9.76
CA PRO A 295 22.73 -7.17 9.20
C PRO A 295 22.86 -7.48 7.70
N LYS A 296 22.05 -8.44 7.25
CA LYS A 296 22.02 -8.96 5.88
C LYS A 296 20.61 -8.84 5.33
N ASP A 297 20.50 -8.85 4.01
CA ASP A 297 19.20 -8.84 3.35
C ASP A 297 18.35 -10.03 3.83
N THR A 298 17.05 -9.79 3.98
CA THR A 298 16.07 -10.82 4.31
C THR A 298 14.73 -10.47 3.69
N PHE A 299 13.81 -11.43 3.66
CA PHE A 299 12.45 -11.23 3.17
C PHE A 299 11.47 -11.56 4.29
N LEU A 300 10.53 -10.66 4.49
CA LEU A 300 9.48 -10.85 5.48
C LEU A 300 8.37 -11.73 4.91
N ASP A 301 8.08 -12.84 5.60
CA ASP A 301 6.92 -13.66 5.28
C ASP A 301 5.66 -13.15 6.00
N LEU A 302 4.65 -12.77 5.21
CA LEU A 302 3.34 -12.29 5.68
C LEU A 302 2.20 -13.28 5.35
N SER A 303 2.52 -14.50 4.91
CA SER A 303 1.54 -15.51 4.48
C SER A 303 0.51 -15.87 5.55
N ALA A 304 0.92 -15.94 6.82
CA ALA A 304 0.06 -16.27 7.95
C ALA A 304 -1.02 -15.22 8.28
N ARG A 305 -1.01 -14.04 7.64
CA ARG A 305 -1.95 -12.93 7.93
C ARG A 305 -2.84 -12.52 6.75
N ARG A 306 -2.88 -13.29 5.66
CA ARG A 306 -3.66 -13.00 4.42
C ARG A 306 -5.20 -12.95 4.59
N GLY A 307 -5.74 -13.03 5.81
CA GLY A 307 -7.17 -13.17 6.06
C GLY A 307 -7.97 -11.86 6.18
N HIS A 308 -7.34 -10.69 6.18
CA HIS A 308 -8.05 -9.42 6.36
C HIS A 308 -7.79 -8.49 5.18
N GLN A 309 -8.86 -7.93 4.63
CA GLN A 309 -8.98 -7.18 3.38
C GLN A 309 -8.25 -5.81 3.36
N ILE A 310 -7.34 -5.59 4.32
CA ILE A 310 -6.46 -4.42 4.41
C ILE A 310 -5.12 -4.81 3.84
N SER A 311 -4.49 -3.92 3.08
CA SER A 311 -3.07 -4.08 2.80
C SER A 311 -2.28 -4.17 4.12
N LEU A 312 -1.59 -5.29 4.31
CA LEU A 312 -0.53 -5.36 5.31
C LEU A 312 0.63 -4.51 4.80
N GLN A 313 0.63 -3.23 5.17
CA GLN A 313 1.73 -2.34 4.88
C GLN A 313 2.63 -2.23 6.10
N MET A 314 3.83 -2.80 5.97
CA MET A 314 4.88 -2.59 6.95
C MET A 314 5.71 -1.38 6.52
N VAL A 315 5.74 -0.36 7.36
CA VAL A 315 6.79 0.67 7.31
C VAL A 315 7.89 0.21 8.25
N VAL A 316 9.00 -0.28 7.71
CA VAL A 316 10.19 -0.63 8.50
C VAL A 316 10.88 0.68 8.90
N SER A 317 10.67 1.14 10.13
CA SER A 317 11.50 2.19 10.70
C SER A 317 12.76 1.56 11.32
N HIS A 318 13.93 1.85 10.78
CA HIS A 318 15.19 1.48 11.42
C HIS A 318 15.44 2.38 12.63
N HIS A 319 15.58 1.80 13.81
CA HIS A 319 16.22 2.44 14.96
C HIS A 319 17.50 1.67 15.27
N MET A 320 18.64 2.35 15.15
CA MET A 320 19.92 1.85 15.63
C MET A 320 20.13 2.52 16.98
N ASP A 321 19.92 1.78 18.07
CA ASP A 321 20.37 2.22 19.39
C ASP A 321 21.90 2.23 19.34
N VAL A 322 22.48 3.40 19.09
CA VAL A 322 23.91 3.63 19.29
C VAL A 322 24.07 3.79 20.79
N GLY A 323 24.19 2.66 21.49
CA GLY A 323 24.48 2.66 22.92
C GLY A 323 25.71 3.52 23.21
N ASN A 324 25.57 4.44 24.17
CA ASN A 324 26.68 5.20 24.74
C ASN A 324 27.69 4.29 25.45
#